data_AF-A0A527X3U5-F1
#
_entry.id   AF-A0A527X3U5-F1
#
_cell.length_a   1.000
_cell.length_b   1.000
_cell.length_c   1.000
_cell.angle_alpha   90.00
_cell.angle_beta   90.00
_cell.angle_gamma   90.00
#
_symmetry.space_group_name_H-M   'P 1'
#
loop_
_entity.id
_entity.type
_entity.pdbx_description
1 polymer ?
#
loop_
_entity_poly.entity_id
_entity_poly.type
_entity_poly.pdbx_seq_one_letter_code
_entity_poly.pdbx_strand_id
1 'polypeptide(L)'
;RNVLEPHMVALLEATMWRQIRDPDFMLGALKTYRMMTGLSQMDTDFVQNWWVNSLPQFAPAPPFPTADAEEHQLAAIRRMAVDDSYIAPDKELVAEALKTVCTISLPERAYKQLLADPEVAAVKEWVPANFAGPNGAKVFARRSDKTLRVGVPGPYTYAGFHDAILDRVEDVAGQAALDRAVFAGGCSENSETSVSALSEDILKLYYDDYIAQWDSFLRDMRLAPLTDLNVASENLKDLSSADSALKRLLTAVVQETDLTRSDDAAANDKNAANTGSKLLSKLGKLGKVVKTGAKLLPRAGSADQVDMTGSLVAEHFKPLKGTIAQVDGQPPALDAAVVALTALSNVLQTVTANPDPQDAIKKQGGLAELTGAVARQAQILPSPINDWLGGIAGDTSGLSQKAVTNELNAIWRADILPFCQAALNNRYPFSPESAVDVNVRDFQRLFGPTGLIDAFTNDHLINYVDTASEPWKWRADFGLDPAALAAFEQARHIRDDLFPGGTGPVMNFTLEPKDLSPNVARVTLNLDGQNLVYYNNATRPQPMTWPGKDGTGVISLAFQPVDGSPEVMLNETGSWAWLRMLRGGRFNATKLTDVYSLRLGTKGMWADFELKAASVENPYTLEMFKKFTCPPQI
;
A
#
# COMPACT_ATOMS: atom_id res chain seq x y z
N ARG A 1 -43.48 -33.87 26.84
CA ARG A 1 -44.21 -34.09 25.58
C ARG A 1 -45.16 -32.93 25.29
N ASN A 2 -46.39 -32.94 25.83
CA ASN A 2 -47.49 -32.00 25.53
C ASN A 2 -47.22 -30.50 25.75
N VAL A 3 -46.13 -30.14 26.44
CA VAL A 3 -45.73 -28.74 26.65
C VAL A 3 -44.47 -28.43 25.86
N LEU A 4 -43.41 -29.22 26.05
CA LEU A 4 -42.09 -28.95 25.45
C LEU A 4 -42.10 -29.01 23.91
N GLU A 5 -42.73 -30.02 23.31
CA GLU A 5 -42.67 -30.23 21.85
C GLU A 5 -43.40 -29.13 21.06
N PRO A 6 -44.63 -28.68 21.45
CA PRO A 6 -45.24 -27.49 20.86
C PRO A 6 -44.37 -26.22 20.99
N HIS A 7 -43.72 -26.01 22.14
CA HIS A 7 -42.85 -24.84 22.34
C HIS A 7 -41.61 -24.89 21.44
N MET A 8 -41.02 -26.07 21.24
CA MET A 8 -39.90 -26.24 20.33
C MET A 8 -40.31 -25.92 18.89
N VAL A 9 -41.44 -26.46 18.43
CA VAL A 9 -41.96 -26.19 17.07
C VAL A 9 -42.25 -24.69 16.91
N ALA A 10 -42.91 -24.04 17.89
CA ALA A 10 -43.18 -22.60 17.85
C ALA A 10 -41.91 -21.74 17.85
N LEU A 11 -40.88 -22.15 18.59
CA LEU A 11 -39.56 -21.48 18.57
C LEU A 11 -38.93 -21.55 17.18
N LEU A 12 -38.97 -22.73 16.55
CA LEU A 12 -38.47 -22.92 15.20
C LEU A 12 -39.26 -22.07 14.19
N GLU A 13 -40.59 -22.07 14.26
CA GLU A 13 -41.46 -21.23 13.41
C GLU A 13 -41.14 -19.75 13.54
N ALA A 14 -41.04 -19.24 14.77
CA ALA A 14 -40.71 -17.83 15.03
C ALA A 14 -39.32 -17.47 14.47
N THR A 15 -38.37 -18.39 14.58
CA THR A 15 -37.01 -18.19 14.05
C THR A 15 -37.03 -18.21 12.51
N MET A 16 -37.77 -19.15 11.91
CA MET A 16 -37.93 -19.23 10.44
C MET A 16 -38.61 -17.99 9.87
N TRP A 17 -39.68 -17.50 10.48
CA TRP A 17 -40.32 -16.25 10.03
C TRP A 17 -39.37 -15.06 10.10
N ARG A 18 -38.54 -14.97 11.14
CA ARG A 18 -37.55 -13.88 11.28
C ARG A 18 -36.45 -13.95 10.22
N GLN A 19 -36.05 -15.16 9.85
CA GLN A 19 -34.99 -15.43 8.87
C GLN A 19 -35.57 -15.83 7.50
N ILE A 20 -36.81 -15.44 7.18
CA ILE A 20 -37.53 -15.96 6.01
C ILE A 20 -36.82 -15.63 4.68
N ARG A 21 -35.96 -14.61 4.66
CA ARG A 21 -35.20 -14.17 3.49
C ARG A 21 -33.77 -14.70 3.43
N ASP A 22 -33.34 -15.48 4.42
CA ASP A 22 -32.01 -16.09 4.47
C ASP A 22 -32.07 -17.52 3.93
N PRO A 23 -31.62 -17.78 2.69
CA PRO A 23 -31.71 -19.11 2.09
C PRO A 23 -30.76 -20.12 2.73
N ASP A 24 -29.60 -19.69 3.24
CA ASP A 24 -28.62 -20.59 3.85
C ASP A 24 -29.15 -21.09 5.21
N PHE A 25 -29.76 -20.21 6.01
CA PHE A 25 -30.48 -20.62 7.23
C PHE A 25 -31.70 -21.51 6.91
N MET A 26 -32.51 -21.10 5.91
CA MET A 26 -33.80 -21.75 5.63
C MET A 26 -33.65 -23.21 5.20
N LEU A 27 -32.53 -23.58 4.57
CA LEU A 27 -32.28 -24.95 4.14
C LEU A 27 -32.30 -25.94 5.32
N GLY A 28 -31.51 -25.66 6.36
CA GLY A 28 -31.47 -26.52 7.54
C GLY A 28 -32.72 -26.39 8.42
N ALA A 29 -33.28 -25.18 8.51
CA ALA A 29 -34.48 -24.92 9.29
C ALA A 29 -35.71 -25.62 8.73
N LEU A 30 -35.95 -25.54 7.42
CA LEU A 30 -37.08 -26.19 6.77
C LEU A 30 -36.94 -27.71 6.80
N LYS A 31 -35.73 -28.27 6.59
CA LYS A 31 -35.48 -29.72 6.73
C LYS A 31 -35.82 -30.19 8.15
N THR A 32 -35.34 -29.48 9.16
CA THR A 32 -35.65 -29.77 10.57
C THR A 32 -37.14 -29.65 10.88
N TYR A 33 -37.78 -28.57 10.42
CA TYR A 33 -39.20 -28.30 10.65
C TYR A 33 -40.10 -29.37 10.04
N ARG A 34 -39.84 -29.80 8.80
CA ARG A 34 -40.61 -30.85 8.13
C ARG A 34 -40.48 -32.19 8.85
N MET A 35 -39.31 -32.52 9.40
CA MET A 35 -39.11 -33.73 10.20
C MET A 35 -39.86 -33.66 11.55
N MET A 36 -39.80 -32.53 12.25
CA MET A 36 -40.48 -32.33 13.54
C MET A 36 -42.02 -32.25 13.43
N THR A 37 -42.55 -31.91 12.25
CA THR A 37 -43.99 -31.81 11.98
C THR A 37 -44.57 -32.99 11.19
N GLY A 38 -43.77 -34.05 10.96
CA GLY A 38 -44.21 -35.27 10.28
C GLY A 38 -44.42 -35.11 8.76
N LEU A 39 -43.94 -34.02 8.17
CA LEU A 39 -43.98 -33.79 6.71
C LEU A 39 -42.87 -34.53 5.97
N SER A 40 -41.83 -35.02 6.65
CA SER A 40 -40.75 -35.84 6.09
C SER A 40 -40.26 -36.87 7.11
N GLN A 41 -39.62 -37.95 6.65
CA GLN A 41 -39.02 -38.96 7.53
C GLN A 41 -37.94 -38.32 8.43
N MET A 42 -37.94 -38.68 9.71
CA MET A 42 -37.02 -38.15 10.71
C MET A 42 -35.59 -38.69 10.52
N ASP A 43 -34.64 -37.79 10.30
CA ASP A 43 -33.20 -38.03 10.51
C ASP A 43 -32.82 -37.44 11.87
N THR A 44 -32.72 -38.30 12.88
CA THR A 44 -32.53 -37.87 14.27
C THR A 44 -31.17 -37.20 14.45
N ASP A 45 -30.13 -37.70 13.81
CA ASP A 45 -28.77 -37.19 13.97
C ASP A 45 -28.64 -35.80 13.34
N PHE A 46 -29.19 -35.62 12.14
CA PHE A 46 -29.24 -34.30 11.49
C PHE A 46 -30.01 -33.29 12.34
N VAL A 47 -31.22 -33.63 12.80
CA VAL A 47 -32.07 -32.72 13.58
C VAL A 47 -31.39 -32.35 14.89
N GLN A 48 -30.80 -33.31 15.61
CA GLN A 48 -30.09 -33.03 16.86
C GLN A 48 -28.89 -32.11 16.63
N ASN A 49 -28.07 -32.40 15.62
CA ASN A 49 -26.90 -31.60 15.31
C ASN A 49 -27.27 -30.16 14.90
N TRP A 50 -28.25 -30.00 14.01
CA TRP A 50 -28.72 -28.67 13.59
C TRP A 50 -29.38 -27.90 14.74
N TRP A 51 -30.18 -28.58 15.56
CA TRP A 51 -30.86 -27.98 16.71
C TRP A 51 -29.87 -27.40 17.72
N VAL A 52 -28.77 -28.11 17.99
CA VAL A 52 -27.77 -27.66 18.96
C VAL A 52 -26.78 -26.66 18.36
N ASN A 53 -26.30 -26.91 17.13
CA ASN A 53 -25.16 -26.14 16.59
C ASN A 53 -25.57 -24.97 15.69
N SER A 54 -26.75 -25.02 15.06
CA SER A 54 -27.20 -24.01 14.10
C SER A 54 -28.28 -23.10 14.65
N LEU A 55 -29.34 -23.65 15.25
CA LEU A 55 -30.48 -22.84 15.77
C LEU A 55 -30.07 -21.69 16.71
N PRO A 56 -29.12 -21.86 17.68
CA PRO A 56 -28.78 -20.79 18.62
C PRO A 56 -28.20 -19.53 17.97
N GLN A 57 -27.62 -19.65 16.77
CA GLN A 57 -27.04 -18.52 16.06
C GLN A 57 -28.11 -17.54 15.54
N PHE A 58 -29.36 -18.00 15.40
CA PHE A 58 -30.45 -17.26 14.77
C PHE A 58 -31.67 -17.06 15.67
N ALA A 59 -31.83 -17.90 16.69
CA ALA A 59 -32.97 -17.89 17.58
C ALA A 59 -33.15 -16.52 18.26
N PRO A 60 -34.40 -16.06 18.45
CA PRO A 60 -34.69 -14.76 19.06
C PRO A 60 -34.30 -14.68 20.55
N ALA A 61 -34.11 -15.83 21.19
CA ALA A 61 -33.65 -15.98 22.57
C ALA A 61 -32.78 -17.25 22.67
N PRO A 62 -31.89 -17.37 23.68
CA PRO A 62 -31.09 -18.58 23.88
C PRO A 62 -31.99 -19.81 24.01
N PRO A 63 -31.90 -20.79 23.07
CA PRO A 63 -32.77 -21.96 23.08
C PRO A 63 -32.46 -22.91 24.24
N PHE A 64 -31.25 -22.82 24.81
CA PHE A 64 -30.74 -23.68 25.89
C PHE A 64 -30.20 -22.83 27.04
N PRO A 65 -31.06 -22.36 27.98
CA PRO A 65 -30.61 -21.56 29.12
C PRO A 65 -29.80 -22.38 30.15
N THR A 66 -29.93 -23.71 30.14
CA THR A 66 -29.19 -24.66 31.00
C THR A 66 -28.83 -25.92 30.21
N ALA A 67 -27.83 -26.68 30.67
CA ALA A 67 -27.46 -27.97 30.08
C ALA A 67 -28.62 -28.99 30.12
N ASP A 68 -29.39 -29.00 31.22
CA ASP A 68 -30.58 -29.84 31.35
C ASP A 68 -31.65 -29.50 30.30
N ALA A 69 -31.77 -28.22 29.91
CA ALA A 69 -32.73 -27.80 28.89
C ALA A 69 -32.36 -28.34 27.50
N GLU A 70 -31.07 -28.36 27.18
CA GLU A 70 -30.56 -28.99 25.96
C GLU A 70 -30.84 -30.50 25.96
N GLU A 71 -30.50 -31.21 27.04
CA GLU A 71 -30.71 -32.65 27.16
C GLU A 71 -32.20 -33.02 27.01
N HIS A 72 -33.10 -32.27 27.65
CA HIS A 72 -34.54 -32.50 27.53
C HIS A 72 -35.10 -32.25 26.14
N GLN A 73 -34.58 -31.25 25.41
CA GLN A 73 -34.96 -30.99 24.02
C GLN A 73 -34.42 -32.05 23.07
N LEU A 74 -33.17 -32.49 23.24
CA LEU A 74 -32.60 -33.62 22.50
C LEU A 74 -33.38 -34.91 22.73
N ALA A 75 -33.78 -35.19 23.98
CA ALA A 75 -34.67 -36.30 24.30
C ALA A 75 -36.05 -36.16 23.66
N ALA A 76 -36.56 -34.93 23.47
CA ALA A 76 -37.79 -34.69 22.74
C ALA A 76 -37.68 -35.02 21.25
N ILE A 77 -36.58 -34.63 20.60
CA ILE A 77 -36.29 -34.99 19.21
C ILE A 77 -36.25 -36.51 19.04
N ARG A 78 -35.55 -37.25 19.93
CA ARG A 78 -35.52 -38.74 19.88
C ARG A 78 -36.91 -39.36 20.03
N ARG A 79 -37.80 -38.76 20.82
CA ARG A 79 -39.19 -39.23 20.95
C ARG A 79 -40.00 -38.99 19.69
N MET A 80 -39.87 -37.82 19.06
CA MET A 80 -40.54 -37.51 17.79
C MET A 80 -40.16 -38.50 16.67
N ALA A 81 -38.99 -39.13 16.75
CA ALA A 81 -38.58 -40.15 15.79
C ALA A 81 -39.34 -41.48 15.89
N VAL A 82 -39.98 -41.75 17.04
CA VAL A 82 -40.64 -43.04 17.35
C VAL A 82 -42.16 -42.88 17.45
N ASP A 83 -42.64 -41.68 17.70
CA ASP A 83 -44.04 -41.39 17.98
C ASP A 83 -44.72 -40.71 16.79
N ASP A 84 -45.81 -41.30 16.28
CA ASP A 84 -46.53 -40.80 15.10
C ASP A 84 -47.47 -39.61 15.38
N SER A 85 -47.35 -38.96 16.54
CA SER A 85 -48.13 -37.76 16.86
C SER A 85 -47.27 -36.50 16.78
N TYR A 86 -47.52 -35.75 15.70
CA TYR A 86 -46.82 -34.53 15.33
C TYR A 86 -47.65 -33.26 15.60
N ILE A 87 -46.95 -32.13 15.75
CA ILE A 87 -47.58 -30.81 15.75
C ILE A 87 -47.97 -30.44 14.33
N ALA A 88 -49.17 -29.87 14.16
CA ALA A 88 -49.65 -29.45 12.84
C ALA A 88 -48.76 -28.33 12.27
N PRO A 89 -48.27 -28.44 11.03
CA PRO A 89 -47.39 -27.44 10.43
C PRO A 89 -48.13 -26.18 9.97
N ASP A 90 -47.46 -25.03 10.05
CA ASP A 90 -47.82 -23.79 9.39
C ASP A 90 -47.57 -23.90 7.89
N LYS A 91 -48.66 -24.01 7.13
CA LYS A 91 -48.61 -24.18 5.67
C LYS A 91 -48.09 -22.93 4.95
N GLU A 92 -48.31 -21.74 5.50
CA GLU A 92 -47.85 -20.49 4.90
C GLU A 92 -46.34 -20.36 5.08
N LEU A 93 -45.84 -20.68 6.28
CA LEU A 93 -44.41 -20.73 6.55
C LEU A 93 -43.70 -21.72 5.63
N VAL A 94 -44.23 -22.94 5.47
CA VAL A 94 -43.64 -23.94 4.57
C VAL A 94 -43.60 -23.44 3.13
N ALA A 95 -44.67 -22.79 2.65
CA ALA A 95 -44.73 -22.27 1.29
C ALA A 95 -43.71 -21.15 1.06
N GLU A 96 -43.57 -20.22 2.00
CA GLU A 96 -42.63 -19.10 1.89
C GLU A 96 -41.17 -19.57 2.06
N ALA A 97 -40.92 -20.46 3.03
CA ALA A 97 -39.62 -21.09 3.23
C ALA A 97 -39.15 -21.84 1.98
N LEU A 98 -40.05 -22.55 1.30
CA LEU A 98 -39.75 -23.20 0.02
C LEU A 98 -39.33 -22.19 -1.04
N LYS A 99 -40.05 -21.07 -1.22
CA LYS A 99 -39.65 -20.03 -2.19
C LYS A 99 -38.24 -19.53 -1.92
N THR A 100 -37.88 -19.32 -0.66
CA THR A 100 -36.54 -18.86 -0.27
C THR A 100 -35.48 -19.92 -0.57
N VAL A 101 -35.70 -21.19 -0.18
CA VAL A 101 -34.74 -22.28 -0.43
C VAL A 101 -34.53 -22.51 -1.93
N CYS A 102 -35.57 -22.32 -2.75
CA CYS A 102 -35.46 -22.46 -4.21
C CYS A 102 -34.67 -21.34 -4.90
N THR A 103 -34.22 -20.31 -4.18
CA THR A 103 -33.32 -19.28 -4.76
C THR A 103 -31.89 -19.78 -4.97
N ILE A 104 -31.49 -20.86 -4.28
CA ILE A 104 -30.22 -21.55 -4.48
C ILE A 104 -30.54 -22.89 -5.14
N SER A 105 -29.91 -23.18 -6.28
CA SER A 105 -30.15 -24.42 -7.03
C SER A 105 -29.69 -25.67 -6.25
N LEU A 106 -30.23 -26.84 -6.58
CA LEU A 106 -29.81 -28.10 -5.94
C LEU A 106 -28.29 -28.37 -6.10
N PRO A 107 -27.68 -28.18 -7.29
CA PRO A 107 -26.24 -28.32 -7.48
C PRO A 107 -25.42 -27.35 -6.62
N GLU A 108 -25.82 -26.09 -6.50
CA GLU A 108 -25.10 -25.10 -5.66
C GLU A 108 -25.13 -25.48 -4.18
N ARG A 109 -26.24 -26.01 -3.67
CA ARG A 109 -26.35 -26.45 -2.27
C ARG A 109 -25.51 -27.69 -2.02
N ALA A 110 -25.56 -28.66 -2.93
CA ALA A 110 -24.74 -29.86 -2.86
C ALA A 110 -23.23 -29.52 -2.97
N TYR A 111 -22.88 -28.54 -3.80
CA TYR A 111 -21.51 -28.04 -3.91
C TYR A 111 -21.02 -27.38 -2.61
N LYS A 112 -21.83 -26.50 -1.98
CA LYS A 112 -21.50 -25.94 -0.65
C LYS A 112 -21.31 -27.04 0.39
N GLN A 113 -22.15 -28.07 0.38
CA GLN A 113 -22.03 -29.22 1.27
C GLN A 113 -20.75 -30.04 1.00
N LEU A 114 -20.38 -30.21 -0.26
CA LEU A 114 -19.14 -30.87 -0.66
C LEU A 114 -17.91 -30.13 -0.09
N LEU A 115 -17.87 -28.80 -0.19
CA LEU A 115 -16.77 -28.01 0.38
C LEU A 115 -16.74 -28.04 1.91
N ALA A 116 -17.90 -28.22 2.56
CA ALA A 116 -18.01 -28.33 4.01
C ALA A 116 -17.76 -29.75 4.54
N ASP A 117 -17.60 -30.75 3.64
CA ASP A 117 -17.27 -32.11 4.03
C ASP A 117 -15.93 -32.12 4.80
N PRO A 118 -15.84 -32.79 5.96
CA PRO A 118 -14.62 -32.77 6.78
C PRO A 118 -13.36 -33.23 6.06
N GLU A 119 -13.45 -34.17 5.11
CA GLU A 119 -12.30 -34.64 4.36
C GLU A 119 -11.82 -33.59 3.35
N VAL A 120 -12.77 -32.89 2.70
CA VAL A 120 -12.49 -31.79 1.76
C VAL A 120 -11.96 -30.56 2.50
N ALA A 121 -12.59 -30.18 3.62
CA ALA A 121 -12.20 -29.03 4.42
C ALA A 121 -10.85 -29.22 5.14
N ALA A 122 -10.42 -30.47 5.37
CA ALA A 122 -9.13 -30.79 5.99
C ALA A 122 -7.94 -30.69 5.02
N VAL A 123 -8.18 -30.56 3.71
CA VAL A 123 -7.11 -30.42 2.73
C VAL A 123 -6.32 -29.14 3.00
N LYS A 124 -5.00 -29.27 3.08
CA LYS A 124 -4.12 -28.16 3.44
C LYS A 124 -4.10 -27.10 2.35
N GLU A 125 -4.10 -25.84 2.79
CA GLU A 125 -3.90 -24.68 1.92
C GLU A 125 -2.56 -24.76 1.16
N TRP A 126 -2.58 -24.41 -0.12
CA TRP A 126 -1.37 -24.25 -0.92
C TRP A 126 -0.76 -22.87 -0.68
N VAL A 127 0.47 -22.82 -0.15
CA VAL A 127 1.10 -21.57 0.29
C VAL A 127 2.24 -21.14 -0.66
N PRO A 128 2.13 -19.99 -1.34
CA PRO A 128 3.11 -19.53 -2.34
C PRO A 128 4.54 -19.42 -1.83
N ALA A 129 4.72 -18.98 -0.57
CA ALA A 129 6.02 -18.83 0.06
C ALA A 129 6.83 -20.14 0.11
N ASN A 130 6.17 -21.30 0.09
CA ASN A 130 6.84 -22.60 0.08
C ASN A 130 7.48 -22.93 -1.28
N PHE A 131 7.04 -22.26 -2.34
CA PHE A 131 7.44 -22.57 -3.72
C PHE A 131 8.30 -21.47 -4.36
N ALA A 132 8.13 -20.21 -3.95
CA ALA A 132 8.86 -19.08 -4.54
C ALA A 132 10.37 -19.03 -4.23
N GLY A 133 10.88 -19.94 -3.39
CA GLY A 133 12.30 -20.01 -3.02
C GLY A 133 12.74 -18.92 -2.03
N PRO A 134 14.04 -18.86 -1.69
CA PRO A 134 14.56 -17.98 -0.65
C PRO A 134 14.40 -16.48 -0.97
N ASN A 135 14.40 -16.11 -2.25
CA ASN A 135 14.23 -14.73 -2.70
C ASN A 135 12.76 -14.37 -2.99
N GLY A 136 11.82 -15.31 -2.86
CA GLY A 136 10.42 -15.11 -3.26
C GLY A 136 9.77 -13.90 -2.62
N ALA A 137 9.99 -13.69 -1.31
CA ALA A 137 9.45 -12.53 -0.58
C ALA A 137 10.10 -11.19 -0.94
N LYS A 138 11.28 -11.19 -1.58
CA LYS A 138 11.94 -9.98 -2.10
C LYS A 138 11.49 -9.65 -3.52
N VAL A 139 11.28 -10.69 -4.33
CA VAL A 139 10.98 -10.56 -5.77
C VAL A 139 9.49 -10.35 -6.03
N PHE A 140 8.62 -10.85 -5.15
CA PHE A 140 7.17 -10.75 -5.30
C PHE A 140 6.50 -9.89 -4.24
N ALA A 141 5.43 -9.24 -4.65
CA ALA A 141 4.47 -8.57 -3.77
C ALA A 141 3.04 -8.94 -4.18
N ARG A 142 2.08 -8.63 -3.31
CA ARG A 142 0.64 -8.72 -3.60
C ARG A 142 0.08 -7.33 -3.90
N ARG A 143 -0.94 -7.23 -4.74
CA ARG A 143 -1.71 -5.99 -4.97
C ARG A 143 -2.65 -5.70 -3.81
N SER A 144 -3.10 -6.76 -3.13
CA SER A 144 -3.93 -6.73 -1.92
C SER A 144 -3.15 -6.53 -0.62
N ASP A 145 -1.82 -6.35 -0.70
CA ASP A 145 -0.90 -6.27 0.45
C ASP A 145 -0.89 -7.50 1.37
N LYS A 146 -1.53 -8.61 0.97
CA LYS A 146 -1.37 -9.91 1.64
C LYS A 146 0.07 -10.39 1.59
N THR A 147 0.47 -11.19 2.57
CA THR A 147 1.78 -11.87 2.54
C THR A 147 1.72 -13.09 1.62
N LEU A 148 2.88 -13.59 1.15
CA LEU A 148 2.99 -14.86 0.43
C LEU A 148 2.64 -16.10 1.27
N ARG A 149 2.30 -15.93 2.56
CA ARG A 149 1.82 -17.00 3.43
C ARG A 149 0.31 -17.24 3.30
N VAL A 150 -0.42 -16.30 2.70
CA VAL A 150 -1.83 -16.47 2.36
C VAL A 150 -1.91 -17.07 0.97
N GLY A 151 -2.57 -18.22 0.87
CA GLY A 151 -2.51 -19.11 -0.26
C GLY A 151 -3.87 -19.37 -0.92
N VAL A 152 -3.93 -20.49 -1.65
CA VAL A 152 -5.15 -20.99 -2.29
C VAL A 152 -5.74 -22.09 -1.42
N PRO A 153 -7.06 -22.08 -1.12
CA PRO A 153 -7.67 -23.09 -0.26
C PRO A 153 -7.44 -24.51 -0.79
N GLY A 154 -7.20 -25.45 0.13
CA GLY A 154 -6.82 -26.82 -0.19
C GLY A 154 -7.72 -27.57 -1.18
N PRO A 155 -9.06 -27.43 -1.13
CA PRO A 155 -9.94 -28.04 -2.12
C PRO A 155 -9.59 -27.70 -3.56
N TYR A 156 -9.06 -26.50 -3.82
CA TYR A 156 -8.70 -26.02 -5.17
C TYR A 156 -7.22 -26.28 -5.51
N THR A 157 -6.67 -27.39 -5.05
CA THR A 157 -5.31 -27.84 -5.38
C THR A 157 -5.39 -29.13 -6.18
N TYR A 158 -4.29 -29.56 -6.78
CA TYR A 158 -4.23 -30.83 -7.51
C TYR A 158 -4.63 -32.00 -6.61
N ALA A 159 -4.10 -32.04 -5.38
CA ALA A 159 -4.44 -33.04 -4.39
C ALA A 159 -5.90 -32.89 -3.91
N GLY A 160 -6.38 -31.67 -3.72
CA GLY A 160 -7.78 -31.40 -3.36
C GLY A 160 -8.76 -31.96 -4.39
N PHE A 161 -8.47 -31.77 -5.68
CA PHE A 161 -9.28 -32.32 -6.76
C PHE A 161 -9.26 -33.86 -6.77
N HIS A 162 -8.06 -34.45 -6.88
CA HIS A 162 -7.91 -35.89 -7.13
C HIS A 162 -8.19 -36.76 -5.90
N ASP A 163 -7.85 -36.29 -4.71
CA ASP A 163 -7.86 -37.10 -3.48
C ASP A 163 -9.05 -36.79 -2.56
N ALA A 164 -9.75 -35.65 -2.73
CA ALA A 164 -10.89 -35.28 -1.88
C ALA A 164 -12.18 -35.05 -2.68
N ILE A 165 -12.16 -34.15 -3.67
CA ILE A 165 -13.37 -33.77 -4.41
C ILE A 165 -13.93 -34.94 -5.22
N LEU A 166 -13.10 -35.61 -6.02
CA LEU A 166 -13.55 -36.74 -6.84
C LEU A 166 -14.01 -37.94 -6.00
N ASP A 167 -13.48 -38.12 -4.79
CA ASP A 167 -13.85 -39.23 -3.90
C ASP A 167 -15.17 -38.96 -3.14
N ARG A 168 -15.59 -37.69 -2.99
CA ARG A 168 -16.79 -37.31 -2.23
C ARG A 168 -17.97 -36.83 -3.08
N VAL A 169 -17.75 -36.38 -4.31
CA VAL A 169 -18.80 -35.74 -5.12
C VAL A 169 -20.02 -36.63 -5.38
N GLU A 170 -19.82 -37.92 -5.66
CA GLU A 170 -20.93 -38.86 -5.93
C GLU A 170 -21.75 -39.17 -4.67
N ASP A 171 -21.09 -39.30 -3.52
CA ASP A 171 -21.75 -39.50 -2.23
C ASP A 171 -22.61 -38.28 -1.86
N VAL A 172 -22.06 -37.07 -2.03
CA VAL A 172 -22.77 -35.82 -1.75
C VAL A 172 -23.93 -35.61 -2.71
N ALA A 173 -23.74 -35.89 -4.01
CA ALA A 173 -24.82 -35.87 -4.99
C ALA A 173 -25.93 -36.89 -4.65
N GLY A 174 -25.56 -38.09 -4.20
CA GLY A 174 -26.50 -39.11 -3.73
C GLY A 174 -27.35 -38.62 -2.56
N GLN A 175 -26.72 -38.00 -1.56
CA GLN A 175 -27.43 -37.42 -0.42
C GLN A 175 -28.33 -36.26 -0.82
N ALA A 176 -27.85 -35.35 -1.66
CA ALA A 176 -28.64 -34.23 -2.17
C ALA A 176 -29.86 -34.69 -2.99
N ALA A 177 -29.71 -35.79 -3.76
CA ALA A 177 -30.81 -36.40 -4.50
C ALA A 177 -31.87 -37.02 -3.57
N LEU A 178 -31.48 -37.63 -2.44
CA LEU A 178 -32.40 -38.13 -1.42
C LEU A 178 -33.13 -36.99 -0.70
N ASP A 179 -32.40 -35.93 -0.34
CA ASP A 179 -32.92 -34.74 0.32
C ASP A 179 -33.90 -33.94 -0.56
N ARG A 180 -33.96 -34.21 -1.86
CA ARG A 180 -34.95 -33.63 -2.79
C ARG A 180 -36.38 -33.77 -2.28
N ALA A 181 -36.73 -34.94 -1.73
CA ALA A 181 -38.07 -35.21 -1.22
C ALA A 181 -38.47 -34.24 -0.08
N VAL A 182 -37.48 -33.78 0.70
CA VAL A 182 -37.65 -32.82 1.79
C VAL A 182 -38.02 -31.42 1.29
N PHE A 183 -37.76 -31.09 0.01
CA PHE A 183 -38.10 -29.80 -0.59
C PHE A 183 -39.13 -29.92 -1.73
N ALA A 184 -39.79 -31.06 -1.84
CA ALA A 184 -40.85 -31.29 -2.82
C ALA A 184 -42.07 -30.38 -2.55
N GLY A 185 -42.64 -29.83 -3.63
CA GLY A 185 -43.85 -29.00 -3.63
C GLY A 185 -43.65 -27.49 -3.81
N GLY A 186 -42.40 -26.99 -3.90
CA GLY A 186 -42.12 -25.55 -4.08
C GLY A 186 -41.07 -25.18 -5.14
N CYS A 187 -40.09 -26.05 -5.42
CA CYS A 187 -39.10 -25.80 -6.47
C CYS A 187 -39.52 -26.49 -7.78
N SER A 188 -39.79 -25.71 -8.84
CA SER A 188 -40.20 -26.21 -10.16
C SER A 188 -39.11 -26.99 -10.91
N GLU A 189 -37.86 -26.99 -10.42
CA GLU A 189 -36.69 -27.61 -11.08
C GLU A 189 -36.35 -29.03 -10.59
N ASN A 190 -37.28 -29.70 -9.92
CA ASN A 190 -37.10 -31.08 -9.50
C ASN A 190 -37.71 -32.07 -10.52
N SER A 191 -37.31 -32.00 -11.79
CA SER A 191 -37.49 -33.12 -12.75
C SER A 191 -36.33 -34.10 -12.59
N GLU A 192 -36.60 -35.41 -12.48
CA GLU A 192 -35.65 -36.50 -12.16
C GLU A 192 -34.19 -36.30 -12.67
N THR A 193 -33.34 -35.68 -11.85
CA THR A 193 -31.91 -35.54 -12.14
C THR A 193 -31.23 -36.76 -11.55
N SER A 194 -30.59 -37.58 -12.39
CA SER A 194 -29.80 -38.72 -11.91
C SER A 194 -28.66 -38.23 -11.00
N VAL A 195 -28.20 -39.07 -10.08
CA VAL A 195 -27.02 -38.76 -9.23
C VAL A 195 -25.82 -38.38 -10.11
N SER A 196 -25.61 -39.07 -11.23
CA SER A 196 -24.57 -38.73 -12.21
C SER A 196 -24.70 -37.31 -12.73
N ALA A 197 -25.88 -36.91 -13.19
CA ALA A 197 -26.12 -35.56 -13.70
C ALA A 197 -25.92 -34.49 -12.62
N LEU A 198 -26.31 -34.78 -11.37
CA LEU A 198 -26.06 -33.86 -10.26
C LEU A 198 -24.58 -33.76 -9.90
N SER A 199 -23.82 -34.88 -9.90
CA SER A 199 -22.37 -34.87 -9.71
C SER A 199 -21.68 -34.03 -10.79
N GLU A 200 -22.14 -34.13 -12.03
CA GLU A 200 -21.66 -33.34 -13.16
C GLU A 200 -21.95 -31.83 -12.95
N ASP A 201 -23.16 -31.45 -12.54
CA ASP A 201 -23.48 -30.05 -12.25
C ASP A 201 -22.65 -29.50 -11.07
N ILE A 202 -22.37 -30.31 -10.04
CA ILE A 202 -21.50 -29.93 -8.92
C ILE A 202 -20.06 -29.70 -9.40
N LEU A 203 -19.52 -30.61 -10.22
CA LEU A 203 -18.16 -30.49 -10.75
C LEU A 203 -18.00 -29.27 -11.64
N LYS A 204 -19.04 -28.89 -12.40
CA LYS A 204 -19.03 -27.67 -13.21
C LYS A 204 -18.85 -26.43 -12.33
N LEU A 205 -19.63 -26.29 -11.26
CA LEU A 205 -19.49 -25.20 -10.29
C LEU A 205 -18.09 -25.21 -9.63
N TYR A 206 -17.60 -26.40 -9.28
CA TYR A 206 -16.28 -26.56 -8.70
C TYR A 206 -15.16 -26.11 -9.65
N TYR A 207 -15.23 -26.43 -10.95
CA TYR A 207 -14.22 -25.98 -11.92
C TYR A 207 -14.24 -24.47 -12.15
N ASP A 208 -15.42 -23.87 -12.21
CA ASP A 208 -15.56 -22.41 -12.32
C ASP A 208 -14.88 -21.71 -11.12
N ASP A 209 -15.11 -22.21 -9.92
CA ASP A 209 -14.45 -21.71 -8.71
C ASP A 209 -12.95 -22.03 -8.68
N TYR A 210 -12.53 -23.23 -9.10
CA TYR A 210 -11.12 -23.60 -9.18
C TYR A 210 -10.36 -22.60 -10.06
N ILE A 211 -10.90 -22.33 -11.24
CA ILE A 211 -10.37 -21.32 -12.17
C ILE A 211 -10.34 -19.97 -11.48
N ALA A 212 -11.46 -19.52 -10.89
CA ALA A 212 -11.55 -18.22 -10.25
C ALA A 212 -10.53 -18.02 -9.10
N GLN A 213 -10.29 -19.05 -8.28
CA GLN A 213 -9.32 -18.99 -7.18
C GLN A 213 -7.89 -18.78 -7.69
N TRP A 214 -7.47 -19.55 -8.69
CA TRP A 214 -6.13 -19.45 -9.27
C TRP A 214 -5.94 -18.18 -10.09
N ASP A 215 -6.94 -17.80 -10.88
CA ASP A 215 -6.94 -16.55 -11.63
C ASP A 215 -6.84 -15.33 -10.69
N SER A 216 -7.60 -15.33 -9.60
CA SER A 216 -7.56 -14.28 -8.56
C SER A 216 -6.18 -14.24 -7.90
N PHE A 217 -5.64 -15.42 -7.55
CA PHE A 217 -4.31 -15.55 -6.99
C PHE A 217 -3.25 -14.94 -7.93
N LEU A 218 -3.24 -15.31 -9.22
CA LEU A 218 -2.29 -14.81 -10.22
C LEU A 218 -2.45 -13.31 -10.47
N ARG A 219 -3.67 -12.79 -10.57
CA ARG A 219 -3.90 -11.35 -10.78
C ARG A 219 -3.45 -10.50 -9.59
N ASP A 220 -3.56 -11.03 -8.38
CA ASP A 220 -3.12 -10.36 -7.16
C ASP A 220 -1.59 -10.43 -6.95
N MET A 221 -0.89 -11.36 -7.59
CA MET A 221 0.58 -11.34 -7.63
C MET A 221 1.11 -10.21 -8.52
N ARG A 222 2.27 -9.67 -8.17
CA ARG A 222 3.09 -8.76 -8.98
C ARG A 222 4.57 -8.92 -8.60
N LEU A 223 5.46 -8.44 -9.46
CA LEU A 223 6.84 -8.20 -9.03
C LEU A 223 6.87 -7.11 -7.96
N ALA A 224 7.79 -7.25 -7.01
CA ALA A 224 8.05 -6.22 -6.02
C ALA A 224 8.57 -4.95 -6.72
N PRO A 225 8.09 -3.74 -6.33
CA PRO A 225 8.54 -2.50 -6.94
C PRO A 225 10.05 -2.34 -6.84
N LEU A 226 10.67 -1.88 -7.93
CA LEU A 226 12.11 -1.60 -7.94
C LEU A 226 12.37 -0.23 -7.30
N THR A 227 12.66 -0.20 -6.01
CA THR A 227 12.72 1.05 -5.24
C THR A 227 14.00 1.85 -5.40
N ASP A 228 15.10 1.20 -5.75
CA ASP A 228 16.43 1.79 -5.94
C ASP A 228 17.29 0.85 -6.80
N LEU A 229 18.47 1.32 -7.22
CA LEU A 229 19.35 0.56 -8.10
C LEU A 229 19.89 -0.74 -7.46
N ASN A 230 20.05 -0.79 -6.13
CA ASN A 230 20.53 -1.99 -5.46
C ASN A 230 19.44 -3.06 -5.41
N VAL A 231 18.22 -2.68 -5.01
CA VAL A 231 17.04 -3.56 -5.05
C VAL A 231 16.77 -4.04 -6.48
N ALA A 232 16.88 -3.15 -7.47
CA ALA A 232 16.74 -3.51 -8.88
C ALA A 232 17.79 -4.53 -9.31
N SER A 233 19.06 -4.30 -8.98
CA SER A 233 20.17 -5.22 -9.28
C SER A 233 19.97 -6.60 -8.65
N GLU A 234 19.61 -6.67 -7.36
CA GLU A 234 19.35 -7.94 -6.65
C GLU A 234 18.16 -8.71 -7.25
N ASN A 235 17.01 -8.04 -7.41
CA ASN A 235 15.79 -8.68 -7.89
C ASN A 235 15.93 -9.12 -9.36
N LEU A 236 16.55 -8.31 -10.22
CA LEU A 236 16.76 -8.68 -11.62
C LEU A 236 17.80 -9.79 -11.77
N LYS A 237 18.80 -9.86 -10.88
CA LYS A 237 19.71 -11.01 -10.81
C LYS A 237 18.97 -12.30 -10.51
N ASP A 238 18.06 -12.32 -9.54
CA ASP A 238 17.22 -13.50 -9.26
C ASP A 238 16.35 -13.85 -10.47
N LEU A 239 15.60 -12.89 -11.00
CA LEU A 239 14.69 -13.06 -12.13
C LEU A 239 15.39 -13.58 -13.40
N SER A 240 16.65 -13.18 -13.62
CA SER A 240 17.47 -13.64 -14.75
C SER A 240 18.07 -15.04 -14.57
N SER A 241 18.02 -15.61 -13.36
CA SER A 241 18.65 -16.90 -13.09
C SER A 241 17.86 -18.07 -13.68
N ALA A 242 18.55 -19.18 -13.96
CA ALA A 242 17.94 -20.40 -14.51
C ALA A 242 16.88 -21.03 -13.59
N ASP A 243 16.96 -20.73 -12.28
CA ASP A 243 16.10 -21.25 -11.22
C ASP A 243 15.50 -20.09 -10.39
N SER A 244 15.00 -19.08 -11.12
CA SER A 244 14.45 -17.84 -10.54
C SER A 244 13.20 -18.07 -9.71
N ALA A 245 12.92 -17.15 -8.77
CA ALA A 245 11.67 -17.16 -8.00
C ALA A 245 10.44 -17.15 -8.93
N LEU A 246 10.52 -16.45 -10.07
CA LEU A 246 9.48 -16.43 -11.09
C LEU A 246 9.21 -17.82 -11.68
N LYS A 247 10.25 -18.49 -12.17
CA LYS A 247 10.11 -19.81 -12.78
C LYS A 247 9.62 -20.85 -11.77
N ARG A 248 10.13 -20.80 -10.53
CA ARG A 248 9.72 -21.69 -9.43
C ARG A 248 8.24 -21.53 -9.10
N LEU A 249 7.78 -20.29 -8.92
CA LEU A 249 6.37 -20.03 -8.64
C LEU A 249 5.47 -20.49 -9.78
N LEU A 250 5.77 -20.10 -11.03
CA LEU A 250 4.97 -20.49 -12.19
C LEU A 250 4.93 -22.02 -12.36
N THR A 251 6.04 -22.71 -12.09
CA THR A 251 6.10 -24.19 -12.11
C THR A 251 5.18 -24.80 -11.07
N ALA A 252 5.20 -24.27 -9.84
CA ALA A 252 4.31 -24.76 -8.79
C ALA A 252 2.84 -24.50 -9.14
N VAL A 253 2.48 -23.33 -9.69
CA VAL A 253 1.11 -23.06 -10.13
C VAL A 253 0.69 -24.05 -11.22
N VAL A 254 1.54 -24.29 -12.23
CA VAL A 254 1.24 -25.25 -13.31
C VAL A 254 1.05 -26.67 -12.76
N GLN A 255 1.79 -27.08 -11.73
CA GLN A 255 1.62 -28.39 -11.07
C GLN A 255 0.26 -28.53 -10.37
N GLU A 256 -0.29 -27.41 -9.88
CA GLU A 256 -1.61 -27.37 -9.27
C GLU A 256 -2.72 -27.25 -10.33
N THR A 257 -2.50 -26.58 -11.46
CA THR A 257 -3.57 -26.32 -12.45
C THR A 257 -3.62 -27.32 -13.60
N ASP A 258 -2.55 -28.06 -13.89
CA ASP A 258 -2.55 -29.14 -14.87
C ASP A 258 -3.15 -30.41 -14.26
N LEU A 259 -4.47 -30.41 -14.05
CA LEU A 259 -5.20 -31.52 -13.43
C LEU A 259 -5.12 -32.81 -14.24
N THR A 260 -4.81 -32.72 -15.54
CA THR A 260 -4.69 -33.87 -16.46
C THR A 260 -3.33 -34.56 -16.44
N ARG A 261 -2.35 -34.03 -15.71
CA ARG A 261 -1.01 -34.63 -15.64
C ARG A 261 -1.07 -36.03 -15.02
N SER A 262 -0.32 -36.98 -15.58
CA SER A 262 -0.02 -38.24 -14.92
C SER A 262 1.16 -38.07 -13.96
N ASP A 263 1.05 -38.61 -12.74
CA ASP A 263 2.10 -38.51 -11.70
C ASP A 263 3.47 -39.08 -12.12
N ASP A 264 3.51 -39.91 -13.17
CA ASP A 264 4.75 -40.45 -13.74
C ASP A 264 5.68 -39.38 -14.34
N ALA A 265 5.17 -38.18 -14.64
CA ALA A 265 5.99 -37.11 -15.23
C ALA A 265 6.88 -36.37 -14.20
N ALA A 266 6.63 -36.52 -12.90
CA ALA A 266 7.37 -35.82 -11.85
C ALA A 266 8.57 -36.62 -11.28
N ALA A 267 8.68 -37.92 -11.57
CA ALA A 267 9.72 -38.78 -11.00
C ALA A 267 10.72 -39.24 -12.07
N ASN A 268 11.77 -38.44 -12.27
CA ASN A 268 13.04 -38.95 -12.81
C ASN A 268 13.72 -39.81 -11.73
N ASP A 269 13.25 -41.06 -11.54
CA ASP A 269 14.13 -42.11 -11.01
C ASP A 269 13.70 -43.49 -11.50
N LYS A 270 14.70 -44.30 -11.84
CA LYS A 270 14.56 -45.59 -12.50
C LYS A 270 13.91 -46.59 -11.55
N ASN A 271 12.61 -46.88 -11.73
CA ASN A 271 11.95 -48.18 -11.52
C ASN A 271 10.42 -48.03 -11.64
N ALA A 272 9.92 -47.83 -12.87
CA ALA A 272 8.49 -47.74 -13.15
C ALA A 272 8.01 -48.99 -13.91
N ALA A 273 7.63 -50.02 -13.16
CA ALA A 273 6.75 -51.08 -13.63
C ALA A 273 5.92 -51.53 -12.43
N ASN A 274 4.74 -50.92 -12.24
CA ASN A 274 3.51 -51.53 -11.67
C ASN A 274 2.47 -50.55 -11.07
N THR A 275 2.64 -49.23 -11.13
CA THR A 275 1.72 -48.30 -10.42
C THR A 275 0.62 -47.66 -11.28
N GLY A 276 0.59 -47.90 -12.61
CA GLY A 276 -0.49 -47.40 -13.49
C GLY A 276 -1.88 -48.07 -13.29
N SER A 277 -1.99 -49.07 -12.41
CA SER A 277 -3.23 -49.87 -12.28
C SER A 277 -4.32 -49.23 -11.40
N LYS A 278 -4.02 -48.23 -10.54
CA LYS A 278 -5.03 -47.76 -9.57
C LYS A 278 -6.01 -46.75 -10.19
N LEU A 279 -5.53 -45.77 -10.95
CA LEU A 279 -6.38 -44.78 -11.61
C LEU A 279 -7.25 -45.43 -12.72
N LEU A 280 -6.66 -46.32 -13.52
CA LEU A 280 -7.38 -47.12 -14.52
C LEU A 280 -8.38 -48.12 -13.88
N SER A 281 -8.16 -48.57 -12.64
CA SER A 281 -9.12 -49.44 -11.94
C SER A 281 -10.32 -48.70 -11.35
N LYS A 282 -10.18 -47.42 -10.98
CA LYS A 282 -11.31 -46.54 -10.61
C LYS A 282 -12.12 -46.16 -11.87
N LEU A 283 -11.46 -45.78 -12.97
CA LEU A 283 -12.09 -45.55 -14.28
C LEU A 283 -12.76 -46.79 -14.89
N GLY A 284 -12.18 -47.97 -14.72
CA GLY A 284 -12.71 -49.25 -15.23
C GLY A 284 -13.99 -49.73 -14.55
N LYS A 285 -14.38 -49.13 -13.41
CA LYS A 285 -15.67 -49.39 -12.76
C LYS A 285 -16.80 -48.53 -13.33
N LEU A 286 -16.49 -47.35 -13.87
CA LEU A 286 -17.44 -46.48 -14.59
C LEU A 286 -17.60 -46.87 -16.07
N GLY A 287 -16.55 -47.41 -16.71
CA GLY A 287 -16.57 -47.78 -18.14
C GLY A 287 -17.27 -49.10 -18.53
N LYS A 288 -17.92 -49.82 -17.59
CA LYS A 288 -18.50 -51.15 -17.89
C LYS A 288 -19.82 -51.14 -18.67
N VAL A 289 -20.34 -49.98 -19.06
CA VAL A 289 -21.58 -49.88 -19.86
C VAL A 289 -21.33 -49.79 -21.37
N VAL A 290 -20.08 -49.67 -21.84
CA VAL A 290 -19.78 -49.57 -23.27
C VAL A 290 -19.04 -50.81 -23.79
N LYS A 291 -19.74 -51.95 -23.81
CA LYS A 291 -19.34 -53.11 -24.61
C LYS A 291 -20.47 -53.61 -25.49
N THR A 292 -20.88 -52.77 -26.42
CA THR A 292 -21.46 -53.21 -27.69
C THR A 292 -21.02 -52.22 -28.76
N GLY A 293 -20.17 -52.70 -29.66
CA GLY A 293 -19.40 -51.86 -30.58
C GLY A 293 -20.24 -51.25 -31.70
N ALA A 294 -19.87 -50.02 -32.08
CA ALA A 294 -19.89 -49.55 -33.45
C ALA A 294 -18.85 -48.43 -33.60
N LYS A 295 -18.00 -48.56 -34.62
CA LYS A 295 -17.09 -47.50 -35.07
C LYS A 295 -17.92 -46.26 -35.40
N LEU A 296 -17.73 -45.15 -34.70
CA LEU A 296 -18.20 -43.85 -35.12
C LEU A 296 -17.06 -42.83 -34.91
N LEU A 297 -16.71 -42.17 -36.00
CA LEU A 297 -15.86 -40.99 -36.04
C LEU A 297 -16.44 -39.88 -35.15
N PRO A 298 -15.62 -38.96 -34.60
CA PRO A 298 -16.12 -37.90 -33.76
C PRO A 298 -16.95 -36.93 -34.60
N ARG A 299 -18.25 -36.87 -34.29
CA ARG A 299 -19.12 -35.76 -34.70
C ARG A 299 -18.82 -34.60 -33.76
N ALA A 300 -18.33 -33.50 -34.30
CA ALA A 300 -18.30 -32.21 -33.62
C ALA A 300 -19.73 -31.85 -33.18
N GLY A 301 -19.96 -31.72 -31.87
CA GLY A 301 -21.25 -31.28 -31.33
C GLY A 301 -21.77 -31.95 -30.05
N SER A 302 -21.02 -32.75 -29.31
CA SER A 302 -21.40 -33.16 -27.94
C SER A 302 -20.68 -32.26 -26.92
N ALA A 303 -21.26 -31.09 -26.66
CA ALA A 303 -20.73 -30.10 -25.72
C ALA A 303 -21.16 -30.32 -24.26
N ASP A 304 -21.90 -31.40 -23.95
CA ASP A 304 -22.54 -31.60 -22.65
C ASP A 304 -22.11 -32.89 -21.94
N GLN A 305 -20.84 -33.29 -22.01
CA GLN A 305 -20.28 -34.23 -21.04
C GLN A 305 -19.40 -33.45 -20.08
N VAL A 306 -19.82 -33.37 -18.82
CA VAL A 306 -18.99 -32.72 -17.81
C VAL A 306 -17.72 -33.55 -17.60
N ASP A 307 -16.62 -32.85 -17.68
CA ASP A 307 -15.28 -33.40 -17.66
C ASP A 307 -14.90 -33.87 -16.25
N MET A 308 -14.73 -35.17 -16.01
CA MET A 308 -14.25 -35.69 -14.71
C MET A 308 -12.72 -35.74 -14.57
N THR A 309 -11.99 -35.30 -15.61
CA THR A 309 -10.52 -35.34 -15.64
C THR A 309 -9.87 -34.02 -15.25
N GLY A 310 -10.64 -32.92 -15.19
CA GLY A 310 -10.14 -31.57 -14.95
C GLY A 310 -9.46 -30.94 -16.17
N SER A 311 -9.67 -31.49 -17.37
CA SER A 311 -9.29 -30.90 -18.66
C SER A 311 -9.81 -29.48 -18.88
N LEU A 312 -10.97 -29.09 -18.34
CA LEU A 312 -11.47 -27.70 -18.40
C LEU A 312 -10.50 -26.74 -17.69
N VAL A 313 -10.08 -27.09 -16.48
CA VAL A 313 -9.09 -26.32 -15.71
C VAL A 313 -7.74 -26.35 -16.43
N ALA A 314 -7.28 -27.53 -16.87
CA ALA A 314 -6.00 -27.68 -17.54
C ALA A 314 -5.93 -26.90 -18.86
N GLU A 315 -7.02 -26.83 -19.62
CA GLU A 315 -7.12 -26.06 -20.87
C GLU A 315 -7.13 -24.55 -20.59
N HIS A 316 -7.85 -24.08 -19.56
CA HIS A 316 -7.81 -22.67 -19.13
C HIS A 316 -6.38 -22.21 -18.79
N PHE A 317 -5.62 -23.04 -18.07
CA PHE A 317 -4.23 -22.74 -17.68
C PHE A 317 -3.17 -23.26 -18.67
N LYS A 318 -3.58 -23.78 -19.84
CA LYS A 318 -2.63 -24.22 -20.89
C LYS A 318 -1.67 -23.12 -21.35
N PRO A 319 -2.09 -21.84 -21.52
CA PRO A 319 -1.15 -20.76 -21.84
C PRO A 319 -0.10 -20.54 -20.74
N LEU A 320 -0.47 -20.72 -19.47
CA LEU A 320 0.45 -20.62 -18.33
C LEU A 320 1.50 -21.74 -18.38
N LYS A 321 1.07 -22.98 -18.68
CA LYS A 321 1.99 -24.11 -18.90
C LYS A 321 2.97 -23.83 -20.05
N GLY A 322 2.49 -23.28 -21.15
CA GLY A 322 3.33 -22.87 -22.30
C GLY A 322 4.34 -21.76 -21.99
N THR A 323 4.20 -21.08 -20.85
CA THR A 323 5.17 -20.08 -20.40
C THR A 323 6.47 -20.73 -19.92
N ILE A 324 6.42 -21.91 -19.29
CA ILE A 324 7.56 -22.54 -18.62
C ILE A 324 7.96 -23.91 -19.20
N ALA A 325 7.12 -24.51 -20.04
CA ALA A 325 7.33 -25.82 -20.62
C ALA A 325 6.96 -25.81 -22.11
N GLN A 326 7.52 -26.76 -22.86
CA GLN A 326 7.16 -26.96 -24.25
C GLN A 326 5.72 -27.48 -24.37
N VAL A 327 4.89 -26.79 -25.13
CA VAL A 327 3.49 -27.16 -25.39
C VAL A 327 3.23 -27.04 -26.89
N ASP A 328 2.57 -28.03 -27.49
CA ASP A 328 2.22 -28.05 -28.92
C ASP A 328 3.41 -27.77 -29.87
N GLY A 329 4.60 -28.23 -29.49
CA GLY A 329 5.83 -28.05 -30.27
C GLY A 329 6.49 -26.66 -30.12
N GLN A 330 5.87 -25.73 -29.39
CA GLN A 330 6.43 -24.41 -29.12
C GLN A 330 7.30 -24.41 -27.86
N PRO A 331 8.52 -23.82 -27.90
CA PRO A 331 9.37 -23.70 -26.72
C PRO A 331 8.72 -22.78 -25.65
N PRO A 332 9.20 -22.84 -24.39
CA PRO A 332 8.70 -21.99 -23.31
C PRO A 332 8.74 -20.49 -23.67
N ALA A 333 7.61 -19.81 -23.57
CA ALA A 333 7.55 -18.39 -23.94
C ALA A 333 8.40 -17.48 -23.02
N LEU A 334 8.70 -17.92 -21.80
CA LEU A 334 9.50 -17.16 -20.83
C LEU A 334 10.99 -17.07 -21.20
N ASP A 335 11.52 -17.99 -22.02
CA ASP A 335 12.96 -18.08 -22.30
C ASP A 335 13.51 -16.78 -22.92
N ALA A 336 12.79 -16.19 -23.87
CA ALA A 336 13.19 -14.93 -24.49
C ALA A 336 13.19 -13.76 -23.49
N ALA A 337 12.23 -13.74 -22.57
CA ALA A 337 12.18 -12.74 -21.51
C ALA A 337 13.33 -12.92 -20.50
N VAL A 338 13.69 -14.15 -20.14
CA VAL A 338 14.86 -14.44 -19.28
C VAL A 338 16.16 -13.96 -19.91
N VAL A 339 16.34 -14.13 -21.22
CA VAL A 339 17.49 -13.58 -21.95
C VAL A 339 17.54 -12.05 -21.85
N ALA A 340 16.41 -11.38 -22.06
CA ALA A 340 16.32 -9.91 -21.92
C ALA A 340 16.60 -9.45 -20.47
N LEU A 341 16.06 -10.16 -19.47
CA LEU A 341 16.31 -9.90 -18.05
C LEU A 341 17.78 -10.09 -17.69
N THR A 342 18.44 -11.10 -18.27
CA THR A 342 19.88 -11.34 -18.08
C THR A 342 20.71 -10.20 -18.62
N ALA A 343 20.39 -9.71 -19.83
CA ALA A 343 21.08 -8.56 -20.40
C ALA A 343 20.91 -7.31 -19.52
N LEU A 344 19.68 -7.04 -19.06
CA LEU A 344 19.39 -5.92 -18.16
C LEU A 344 20.13 -6.03 -16.82
N SER A 345 20.14 -7.23 -16.21
CA SER A 345 20.84 -7.50 -14.96
C SER A 345 22.34 -7.23 -15.08
N ASN A 346 22.97 -7.67 -16.18
CA ASN A 346 24.39 -7.41 -16.43
C ASN A 346 24.72 -5.92 -16.57
N VAL A 347 23.84 -5.15 -17.23
CA VAL A 347 24.02 -3.69 -17.34
C VAL A 347 23.89 -3.03 -15.97
N LEU A 348 22.87 -3.37 -15.19
CA LEU A 348 22.67 -2.79 -13.86
C LEU A 348 23.80 -3.13 -12.88
N GLN A 349 24.37 -4.34 -12.96
CA GLN A 349 25.57 -4.69 -12.19
C GLN A 349 26.77 -3.82 -12.57
N THR A 350 26.94 -3.50 -13.87
CA THR A 350 28.00 -2.61 -14.33
C THR A 350 27.78 -1.16 -13.88
N VAL A 351 26.52 -0.70 -13.92
CA VAL A 351 26.12 0.63 -13.48
C VAL A 351 26.32 0.82 -11.97
N THR A 352 25.88 -0.14 -11.17
CA THR A 352 26.00 -0.10 -9.70
C THR A 352 27.44 -0.19 -9.20
N ALA A 353 28.33 -0.80 -9.99
CA ALA A 353 29.77 -0.83 -9.70
C ALA A 353 30.52 0.45 -10.13
N ASN A 354 29.88 1.37 -10.85
CA ASN A 354 30.50 2.60 -11.31
C ASN A 354 30.45 3.68 -10.20
N PRO A 355 31.55 4.43 -9.95
CA PRO A 355 31.53 5.59 -9.05
C PRO A 355 30.51 6.67 -9.43
N ASP A 356 30.15 6.76 -10.72
CA ASP A 356 29.07 7.59 -11.24
C ASP A 356 28.05 6.70 -12.00
N PRO A 357 27.06 6.12 -11.29
CA PRO A 357 26.03 5.29 -11.90
C PRO A 357 25.15 6.03 -12.92
N GLN A 358 25.00 7.35 -12.80
CA GLN A 358 24.13 8.14 -13.66
C GLN A 358 24.75 8.35 -15.03
N ASP A 359 26.02 8.73 -15.08
CA ASP A 359 26.77 8.81 -16.32
C ASP A 359 26.84 7.43 -17.01
N ALA A 360 27.00 6.36 -16.23
CA ALA A 360 26.97 4.99 -16.75
C ALA A 360 25.61 4.64 -17.40
N ILE A 361 24.48 5.00 -16.78
CA ILE A 361 23.14 4.80 -17.35
C ILE A 361 22.95 5.62 -18.62
N LYS A 362 23.37 6.89 -18.63
CA LYS A 362 23.26 7.77 -19.80
C LYS A 362 24.04 7.23 -20.99
N LYS A 363 25.27 6.73 -20.76
CA LYS A 363 26.10 6.08 -21.78
C LYS A 363 25.46 4.82 -22.38
N GLN A 364 24.55 4.19 -21.63
CA GLN A 364 23.79 3.01 -22.07
C GLN A 364 22.45 3.38 -22.76
N GLY A 365 22.20 4.65 -23.07
CA GLY A 365 20.97 5.11 -23.72
C GLY A 365 19.80 5.38 -22.76
N GLY A 366 20.03 5.31 -21.44
CA GLY A 366 19.03 5.56 -20.41
C GLY A 366 18.25 4.30 -19.98
N LEU A 367 17.59 4.38 -18.81
CA LEU A 367 16.84 3.25 -18.23
C LEU A 367 15.66 2.77 -19.11
N ALA A 368 15.03 3.67 -19.84
CA ALA A 368 13.93 3.33 -20.75
C ALA A 368 14.38 2.38 -21.87
N GLU A 369 15.55 2.65 -22.48
CA GLU A 369 16.11 1.76 -23.50
C GLU A 369 16.52 0.41 -22.90
N LEU A 370 17.14 0.42 -21.72
CA LEU A 370 17.58 -0.78 -21.01
C LEU A 370 16.43 -1.73 -20.67
N THR A 371 15.29 -1.19 -20.25
CA THR A 371 14.09 -1.98 -19.91
C THR A 371 13.21 -2.28 -21.12
N GLY A 372 13.36 -1.55 -22.24
CA GLY A 372 12.53 -1.70 -23.43
C GLY A 372 12.60 -3.10 -24.06
N ALA A 373 13.75 -3.78 -23.98
CA ALA A 373 13.87 -5.16 -24.44
C ALA A 373 13.01 -6.13 -23.62
N VAL A 374 12.99 -5.98 -22.29
CA VAL A 374 12.15 -6.79 -21.39
C VAL A 374 10.67 -6.52 -21.66
N ALA A 375 10.28 -5.26 -21.83
CA ALA A 375 8.90 -4.88 -22.11
C ALA A 375 8.38 -5.49 -23.43
N ARG A 376 9.19 -5.55 -24.49
CA ARG A 376 8.81 -6.19 -25.76
C ARG A 376 8.60 -7.69 -25.61
N GLN A 377 9.45 -8.38 -24.86
CA GLN A 377 9.29 -9.82 -24.61
C GLN A 377 8.07 -10.10 -23.71
N ALA A 378 7.79 -9.22 -22.76
CA ALA A 378 6.63 -9.33 -21.88
C ALA A 378 5.30 -9.34 -22.66
N GLN A 379 5.20 -8.62 -23.78
CA GLN A 379 3.98 -8.58 -24.61
C GLN A 379 3.57 -9.93 -25.22
N ILE A 380 4.51 -10.88 -25.31
CA ILE A 380 4.27 -12.22 -25.89
C ILE A 380 3.75 -13.19 -24.81
N LEU A 381 3.90 -12.84 -23.53
CA LEU A 381 3.48 -13.69 -22.41
C LEU A 381 1.97 -13.59 -22.17
N PRO A 382 1.33 -14.64 -21.65
CA PRO A 382 -0.08 -14.58 -21.28
C PRO A 382 -0.31 -13.68 -20.06
N SER A 383 -1.54 -13.18 -19.93
CA SER A 383 -1.97 -12.49 -18.71
C SER A 383 -1.98 -13.45 -17.52
N PRO A 384 -1.57 -13.02 -16.30
CA PRO A 384 -1.06 -11.68 -15.93
C PRO A 384 0.48 -11.53 -15.98
N ILE A 385 1.21 -12.49 -16.54
CA ILE A 385 2.69 -12.52 -16.54
C ILE A 385 3.27 -11.42 -17.42
N ASN A 386 2.58 -11.08 -18.51
CA ASN A 386 2.88 -9.91 -19.33
C ASN A 386 2.96 -8.62 -18.50
N ASP A 387 2.03 -8.41 -17.57
CA ASP A 387 1.96 -7.21 -16.74
C ASP A 387 3.05 -7.22 -15.68
N TRP A 388 3.39 -8.40 -15.13
CA TRP A 388 4.47 -8.55 -14.16
C TRP A 388 5.81 -8.09 -14.75
N LEU A 389 6.17 -8.59 -15.93
CA LEU A 389 7.43 -8.22 -16.60
C LEU A 389 7.36 -6.85 -17.27
N GLY A 390 6.19 -6.45 -17.79
CA GLY A 390 5.97 -5.12 -18.35
C GLY A 390 6.13 -4.00 -17.32
N GLY A 391 5.78 -4.28 -16.05
CA GLY A 391 5.97 -3.35 -14.93
C GLY A 391 7.42 -2.93 -14.70
N ILE A 392 8.41 -3.76 -15.08
CA ILE A 392 9.84 -3.43 -14.96
C ILE A 392 10.19 -2.16 -15.76
N ALA A 393 9.56 -1.96 -16.93
CA ALA A 393 9.76 -0.74 -17.71
C ALA A 393 9.03 0.48 -17.11
N GLY A 394 7.88 0.27 -16.46
CA GLY A 394 7.14 1.31 -15.76
C GLY A 394 7.86 1.86 -14.52
N ASP A 395 8.59 1.01 -13.80
CA ASP A 395 9.34 1.37 -12.59
C ASP A 395 10.59 2.24 -12.85
N THR A 396 10.96 2.47 -14.12
CA THR A 396 12.16 3.24 -14.49
C THR A 396 12.12 4.72 -14.11
N SER A 397 10.93 5.33 -14.08
CA SER A 397 10.74 6.73 -13.69
C SER A 397 10.89 6.93 -12.17
N GLY A 398 10.43 5.97 -11.36
CA GLY A 398 10.59 6.00 -9.91
C GLY A 398 12.05 5.74 -9.48
N LEU A 399 12.75 4.86 -10.21
CA LEU A 399 14.17 4.58 -10.00
C LEU A 399 15.06 5.80 -10.27
N SER A 400 14.78 6.57 -11.34
CA SER A 400 15.57 7.76 -11.68
C SER A 400 15.38 8.91 -10.68
N GLN A 401 14.14 9.17 -10.26
CA GLN A 401 13.82 10.21 -9.27
C GLN A 401 14.46 9.92 -7.89
N LYS A 402 14.37 8.67 -7.43
CA LYS A 402 15.00 8.25 -6.16
C LYS A 402 16.52 8.23 -6.22
N ALA A 403 17.11 7.89 -7.36
CA ALA A 403 18.55 7.94 -7.51
C ALA A 403 19.07 9.39 -7.41
N VAL A 404 18.39 10.34 -8.06
CA VAL A 404 18.74 11.77 -7.98
C VAL A 404 18.62 12.29 -6.54
N THR A 405 17.51 12.02 -5.85
CA THR A 405 17.35 12.47 -4.45
C THR A 405 18.36 11.82 -3.50
N ASN A 406 18.70 10.54 -3.68
CA ASN A 406 19.73 9.87 -2.88
C ASN A 406 21.12 10.49 -3.09
N GLU A 407 21.48 10.79 -4.34
CA GLU A 407 22.75 11.44 -4.67
C GLU A 407 22.83 12.86 -4.09
N LEU A 408 21.80 13.68 -4.30
CA LEU A 408 21.69 15.02 -3.72
C LEU A 408 21.80 14.98 -2.19
N ASN A 409 21.12 14.01 -1.56
CA ASN A 409 21.19 13.80 -0.11
C ASN A 409 22.57 13.36 0.37
N ALA A 410 23.26 12.50 -0.39
CA ALA A 410 24.60 12.05 -0.04
C ALA A 410 25.60 13.21 -0.04
N ILE A 411 25.59 14.03 -1.09
CA ILE A 411 26.44 15.23 -1.21
C ILE A 411 26.09 16.23 -0.10
N TRP A 412 24.80 16.53 0.09
CA TRP A 412 24.36 17.47 1.12
C TRP A 412 24.79 17.06 2.53
N ARG A 413 24.60 15.78 2.88
CA ARG A 413 24.96 15.25 4.20
C ARG A 413 26.46 15.16 4.43
N ALA A 414 27.24 14.91 3.39
CA ALA A 414 28.69 14.82 3.49
C ALA A 414 29.34 16.22 3.58
N ASP A 415 28.96 17.13 2.68
CA ASP A 415 29.78 18.31 2.40
C ASP A 415 29.23 19.61 3.02
N ILE A 416 27.92 19.70 3.27
CA ILE A 416 27.28 20.95 3.69
C ILE A 416 26.62 20.85 5.06
N LEU A 417 25.81 19.81 5.30
CA LEU A 417 25.00 19.67 6.52
C LEU A 417 25.82 19.80 7.83
N PRO A 418 26.99 19.14 7.99
CA PRO A 418 27.77 19.23 9.23
C PRO A 418 28.22 20.66 9.52
N PHE A 419 28.67 21.39 8.50
CA PHE A 419 29.10 22.78 8.64
C PHE A 419 27.90 23.71 8.87
N CYS A 420 26.81 23.53 8.13
CA CYS A 420 25.58 24.31 8.29
C CYS A 420 25.06 24.25 9.74
N GLN A 421 24.96 23.04 10.30
CA GLN A 421 24.52 22.84 11.68
C GLN A 421 25.48 23.46 12.70
N ALA A 422 26.80 23.27 12.51
CA ALA A 422 27.80 23.84 13.41
C ALA A 422 27.80 25.39 13.40
N ALA A 423 27.57 25.98 12.23
CA ALA A 423 27.56 27.42 12.03
C ALA A 423 26.30 28.11 12.58
N LEU A 424 25.13 27.44 12.54
CA LEU A 424 23.83 28.09 12.81
C LEU A 424 23.11 27.62 14.07
N ASN A 425 23.27 26.36 14.49
CA ASN A 425 22.48 25.82 15.60
C ASN A 425 22.79 26.56 16.90
N ASN A 426 21.73 26.92 17.63
CA ASN A 426 21.80 27.66 18.90
C ASN A 426 22.58 28.99 18.80
N ARG A 427 22.56 29.66 17.64
CA ARG A 427 23.25 30.94 17.43
C ARG A 427 22.32 32.00 16.85
N TYR A 428 22.48 33.23 17.28
CA TYR A 428 21.75 34.39 16.79
C TYR A 428 22.31 34.84 15.42
N PRO A 429 21.48 35.17 14.41
CA PRO A 429 20.03 35.48 14.49
C PRO A 429 19.06 34.30 14.25
N PHE A 430 19.55 33.11 13.91
CA PHE A 430 18.69 31.93 13.60
C PHE A 430 18.00 31.35 14.82
N SER A 431 18.64 31.43 15.99
CA SER A 431 18.04 31.20 17.29
C SER A 431 17.92 32.55 18.01
N PRO A 432 16.73 33.16 18.06
CA PRO A 432 16.56 34.50 18.63
C PRO A 432 17.13 34.56 20.05
N GLU A 433 16.74 33.66 20.94
CA GLU A 433 17.14 33.75 22.35
C GLU A 433 18.63 33.45 22.62
N SER A 434 19.42 33.08 21.61
CA SER A 434 20.83 32.80 21.82
C SER A 434 21.64 34.06 22.12
N ALA A 435 22.51 33.98 23.13
CA ALA A 435 23.52 34.99 23.42
C ALA A 435 24.79 34.85 22.56
N VAL A 436 24.92 33.74 21.81
CA VAL A 436 26.07 33.45 20.97
C VAL A 436 25.73 33.82 19.53
N ASP A 437 26.57 34.66 18.93
CA ASP A 437 26.40 35.09 17.55
C ASP A 437 26.89 34.04 16.55
N VAL A 438 26.25 33.99 15.37
CA VAL A 438 26.81 33.35 14.18
C VAL A 438 28.06 34.12 13.77
N ASN A 439 29.17 33.42 13.52
CA ASN A 439 30.39 34.05 13.03
C ASN A 439 30.16 34.59 11.61
N VAL A 440 30.51 35.85 11.36
CA VAL A 440 30.29 36.51 10.05
C VAL A 440 30.98 35.77 8.91
N ARG A 441 32.18 35.22 9.11
CA ARG A 441 32.89 34.45 8.07
C ARG A 441 32.20 33.13 7.78
N ASP A 442 31.68 32.45 8.80
CA ASP A 442 30.94 31.21 8.61
C ASP A 442 29.60 31.46 7.91
N PHE A 443 28.94 32.58 8.25
CA PHE A 443 27.75 33.06 7.55
C PHE A 443 28.03 33.35 6.07
N GLN A 444 29.12 34.08 5.76
CA GLN A 444 29.57 34.34 4.40
C GLN A 444 29.88 33.05 3.64
N ARG A 445 30.59 32.11 4.26
CA ARG A 445 30.93 30.82 3.65
C ARG A 445 29.69 29.99 3.33
N LEU A 446 28.64 30.09 4.14
CA LEU A 446 27.42 29.31 3.96
C LEU A 446 26.44 29.94 2.96
N PHE A 447 26.10 31.22 3.16
CA PHE A 447 25.03 31.93 2.43
C PHE A 447 25.53 32.93 1.39
N GLY A 448 26.81 33.28 1.38
CA GLY A 448 27.34 34.25 0.42
C GLY A 448 27.22 33.76 -1.02
N PRO A 449 27.42 34.65 -2.02
CA PRO A 449 27.58 34.25 -3.40
C PRO A 449 28.72 33.22 -3.53
N THR A 450 28.50 32.15 -4.28
CA THR A 450 29.43 31.00 -4.37
C THR A 450 29.69 30.29 -3.03
N GLY A 451 28.91 30.59 -1.99
CA GLY A 451 28.91 29.89 -0.71
C GLY A 451 28.40 28.46 -0.85
N LEU A 452 28.53 27.66 0.21
CA LEU A 452 28.25 26.22 0.17
C LEU A 452 26.84 25.89 -0.36
N ILE A 453 25.81 26.63 0.08
CA ILE A 453 24.42 26.38 -0.35
C ILE A 453 24.21 26.84 -1.80
N ASP A 454 24.80 27.98 -2.18
CA ASP A 454 24.69 28.53 -3.54
C ASP A 454 25.38 27.62 -4.56
N ALA A 455 26.62 27.19 -4.26
CA ALA A 455 27.37 26.25 -5.09
C ALA A 455 26.61 24.92 -5.23
N PHE A 456 26.14 24.33 -4.12
CA PHE A 456 25.33 23.11 -4.18
C PHE A 456 24.09 23.28 -5.06
N THR A 457 23.40 24.42 -4.92
CA THR A 457 22.20 24.71 -5.70
C THR A 457 22.51 24.78 -7.19
N ASN A 458 23.57 25.50 -7.58
CA ASN A 458 23.92 25.72 -8.98
C ASN A 458 24.59 24.49 -9.64
N ASP A 459 25.37 23.74 -8.88
CA ASP A 459 26.16 22.61 -9.41
C ASP A 459 25.34 21.31 -9.46
N HIS A 460 24.42 21.11 -8.50
CA HIS A 460 23.69 19.84 -8.36
C HIS A 460 22.17 19.99 -8.51
N LEU A 461 21.56 21.05 -7.97
CA LEU A 461 20.10 21.14 -7.86
C LEU A 461 19.42 21.83 -9.06
N ILE A 462 20.07 22.80 -9.70
CA ILE A 462 19.45 23.74 -10.65
C ILE A 462 18.83 23.08 -11.89
N ASN A 463 19.34 21.92 -12.27
CA ASN A 463 18.84 21.16 -13.43
C ASN A 463 17.47 20.53 -13.16
N TYR A 464 17.09 20.36 -11.89
CA TYR A 464 15.89 19.65 -11.46
C TYR A 464 14.79 20.58 -10.95
N VAL A 465 15.12 21.85 -10.72
CA VAL A 465 14.24 22.83 -10.09
C VAL A 465 13.90 23.94 -11.09
N ASP A 466 12.65 24.40 -11.03
CA ASP A 466 12.22 25.68 -11.58
C ASP A 466 12.33 26.74 -10.47
N THR A 467 13.29 27.64 -10.63
CA THR A 467 13.52 28.76 -9.70
C THR A 467 12.96 30.07 -10.24
N ALA A 468 12.22 30.06 -11.36
CA ALA A 468 11.54 31.24 -11.88
C ALA A 468 10.16 31.44 -11.23
N SER A 469 9.65 30.41 -10.55
CA SER A 469 8.43 30.47 -9.76
C SER A 469 8.74 30.57 -8.25
N GLU A 470 7.90 31.32 -7.54
CA GLU A 470 7.89 31.41 -6.08
C GLU A 470 6.53 30.90 -5.57
N PRO A 471 6.47 29.86 -4.72
CA PRO A 471 7.59 29.07 -4.20
C PRO A 471 8.27 28.22 -5.29
N TRP A 472 9.55 27.88 -5.10
CA TRP A 472 10.29 26.99 -6.00
C TRP A 472 9.60 25.63 -6.16
N LYS A 473 9.71 25.06 -7.36
CA LYS A 473 9.10 23.77 -7.68
C LYS A 473 10.08 22.85 -8.38
N TRP A 474 9.94 21.56 -8.15
CA TRP A 474 10.55 20.57 -9.02
C TRP A 474 9.98 20.71 -10.44
N ARG A 475 10.82 20.51 -11.45
CA ARG A 475 10.36 20.47 -12.84
C ARG A 475 9.38 19.30 -13.03
N ALA A 476 8.48 19.44 -14.00
CA ALA A 476 7.30 18.59 -14.16
C ALA A 476 7.62 17.09 -14.37
N ASP A 477 8.83 16.77 -14.81
CA ASP A 477 9.37 15.43 -15.01
C ASP A 477 9.83 14.71 -13.72
N PHE A 478 9.99 15.43 -12.60
CA PHE A 478 10.47 14.88 -11.33
C PHE A 478 9.39 14.60 -10.28
N GLY A 479 8.31 15.40 -10.22
CA GLY A 479 7.13 15.08 -9.40
C GLY A 479 7.36 14.89 -7.89
N LEU A 480 8.45 15.44 -7.33
CA LEU A 480 8.81 15.33 -5.90
C LEU A 480 8.07 16.39 -5.05
N ASP A 481 8.07 16.20 -3.72
CA ASP A 481 7.49 17.16 -2.77
C ASP A 481 8.26 18.49 -2.80
N PRO A 482 7.61 19.62 -3.13
CA PRO A 482 8.27 20.94 -3.13
C PRO A 482 8.73 21.41 -1.74
N ALA A 483 8.21 20.84 -0.65
CA ALA A 483 8.56 21.26 0.71
C ALA A 483 10.07 21.18 0.99
N ALA A 484 10.77 20.25 0.35
CA ALA A 484 12.22 20.11 0.46
C ALA A 484 13.02 21.29 -0.14
N LEU A 485 12.44 22.03 -1.09
CA LEU A 485 13.09 23.16 -1.76
C LEU A 485 13.02 24.46 -0.94
N ALA A 486 12.09 24.54 0.02
CA ALA A 486 11.82 25.75 0.78
C ALA A 486 13.07 26.29 1.52
N ALA A 487 13.93 25.40 2.01
CA ALA A 487 15.17 25.82 2.68
C ALA A 487 16.17 26.45 1.70
N PHE A 488 16.27 25.94 0.47
CA PHE A 488 17.18 26.46 -0.56
C PHE A 488 16.68 27.79 -1.13
N GLU A 489 15.37 27.91 -1.34
CA GLU A 489 14.73 29.18 -1.67
C GLU A 489 14.96 30.23 -0.58
N GLN A 490 14.75 29.87 0.69
CA GLN A 490 15.00 30.76 1.81
C GLN A 490 16.49 31.16 1.94
N ALA A 491 17.42 30.24 1.65
CA ALA A 491 18.84 30.56 1.60
C ALA A 491 19.20 31.54 0.48
N ARG A 492 18.52 31.43 -0.68
CA ARG A 492 18.69 32.40 -1.78
C ARG A 492 18.20 33.79 -1.37
N HIS A 493 17.03 33.90 -0.73
CA HIS A 493 16.58 35.19 -0.20
C HIS A 493 17.56 35.77 0.82
N ILE A 494 18.10 34.94 1.73
CA ILE A 494 19.14 35.38 2.69
C ILE A 494 20.38 35.93 1.99
N ARG A 495 20.83 35.27 0.91
CA ARG A 495 21.95 35.73 0.09
C ARG A 495 21.61 37.08 -0.57
N ASP A 496 20.48 37.16 -1.25
CA ASP A 496 20.14 38.31 -2.09
C ASP A 496 19.88 39.57 -1.25
N ASP A 497 19.28 39.42 -0.07
CA ASP A 497 19.00 40.53 0.86
C ASP A 497 20.24 41.08 1.58
N LEU A 498 21.21 40.21 1.92
CA LEU A 498 22.36 40.56 2.77
C LEU A 498 23.67 40.71 2.01
N PHE A 499 23.75 40.29 0.76
CA PHE A 499 24.94 40.45 -0.07
C PHE A 499 24.66 41.34 -1.30
N PRO A 500 24.11 42.56 -1.12
CA PRO A 500 23.86 43.46 -2.23
C PRO A 500 25.20 43.79 -2.92
N GLY A 501 25.33 43.44 -4.21
CA GLY A 501 26.58 43.60 -4.96
C GLY A 501 27.65 42.52 -4.68
N GLY A 502 27.27 41.42 -4.03
CA GLY A 502 28.09 40.21 -3.88
C GLY A 502 29.02 40.19 -2.67
N THR A 503 28.97 41.21 -1.80
CA THR A 503 29.74 41.27 -0.55
C THR A 503 28.78 41.59 0.60
N GLY A 504 28.94 40.94 1.75
CA GLY A 504 27.96 40.98 2.84
C GLY A 504 28.41 40.17 4.06
N PRO A 505 27.60 40.04 5.13
CA PRO A 505 26.27 40.64 5.28
C PRO A 505 26.36 42.17 5.42
N VAL A 506 25.56 42.90 4.66
CA VAL A 506 25.44 44.37 4.71
C VAL A 506 23.98 44.78 4.63
N MET A 507 23.59 45.75 5.46
CA MET A 507 22.27 46.36 5.50
C MET A 507 22.39 47.87 5.36
N ASN A 508 21.93 48.41 4.23
CA ASN A 508 21.89 49.84 3.96
C ASN A 508 20.48 50.40 4.21
N PHE A 509 20.40 51.55 4.86
CA PHE A 509 19.13 52.21 5.17
C PHE A 509 19.33 53.70 5.45
N THR A 510 18.23 54.45 5.47
CA THR A 510 18.19 55.79 6.06
C THR A 510 17.38 55.77 7.34
N LEU A 511 17.89 56.44 8.37
CA LEU A 511 17.23 56.56 9.67
C LEU A 511 16.86 58.03 9.90
N GLU A 512 15.59 58.29 10.22
CA GLU A 512 15.10 59.63 10.53
C GLU A 512 14.46 59.62 11.92
N PRO A 513 14.95 60.42 12.89
CA PRO A 513 14.28 60.56 14.18
C PRO A 513 12.95 61.30 13.99
N LYS A 514 11.91 60.84 14.68
CA LYS A 514 10.55 61.38 14.57
C LYS A 514 10.06 61.96 15.88
N ASP A 515 10.38 61.32 17.00
CA ASP A 515 9.90 61.74 18.32
C ASP A 515 10.84 61.30 19.43
N LEU A 516 10.76 61.95 20.58
CA LEU A 516 11.61 61.72 21.74
C LEU A 516 10.78 61.84 23.03
N SER A 517 11.10 61.03 24.03
CA SER A 517 10.45 61.12 25.35
C SER A 517 10.52 62.55 25.93
N PRO A 518 9.42 63.09 26.49
CA PRO A 518 9.39 64.48 26.97
C PRO A 518 10.42 64.84 28.06
N ASN A 519 10.92 63.83 28.78
CA ASN A 519 11.92 63.99 29.83
C ASN A 519 13.38 63.86 29.33
N VAL A 520 13.59 63.77 28.01
CA VAL A 520 14.92 63.62 27.40
C VAL A 520 15.27 64.86 26.58
N ALA A 521 16.45 65.44 26.85
CA ALA A 521 16.99 66.59 26.11
C ALA A 521 17.72 66.18 24.83
N ARG A 522 18.38 65.02 24.84
CA ARG A 522 19.17 64.50 23.71
C ARG A 522 19.16 62.98 23.70
N VAL A 523 19.03 62.37 22.52
CA VAL A 523 19.38 60.97 22.29
C VAL A 523 20.58 60.89 21.34
N THR A 524 21.52 60.00 21.64
CA THR A 524 22.64 59.65 20.76
C THR A 524 22.58 58.16 20.46
N LEU A 525 22.38 57.80 19.20
CA LEU A 525 22.51 56.44 18.68
C LEU A 525 23.88 56.31 18.03
N ASN A 526 24.76 55.48 18.57
CA ASN A 526 25.95 55.02 17.88
C ASN A 526 25.64 53.68 17.23
N LEU A 527 25.72 53.64 15.91
CA LEU A 527 25.62 52.43 15.11
C LEU A 527 26.98 52.08 14.53
N ASP A 528 27.75 51.30 15.30
CA ASP A 528 29.02 50.74 14.89
C ASP A 528 30.01 51.80 14.36
N GLY A 529 30.13 52.91 15.11
CA GLY A 529 30.93 54.08 14.76
C GLY A 529 30.15 55.24 14.14
N GLN A 530 28.96 55.00 13.59
CA GLN A 530 28.10 56.05 13.02
C GLN A 530 27.21 56.68 14.09
N ASN A 531 27.44 57.95 14.42
CA ASN A 531 26.61 58.66 15.40
C ASN A 531 25.43 59.38 14.72
N LEU A 532 24.25 59.20 15.29
CA LEU A 532 23.08 60.05 15.09
C LEU A 532 22.74 60.70 16.42
N VAL A 533 22.60 62.03 16.42
CA VAL A 533 22.28 62.82 17.60
C VAL A 533 21.00 63.59 17.35
N TYR A 534 20.04 63.51 18.27
CA TYR A 534 18.75 64.16 18.14
C TYR A 534 18.36 64.94 19.41
N TYR A 535 17.88 66.18 19.23
CA TYR A 535 17.56 67.14 20.28
C TYR A 535 16.07 67.54 20.30
N ASN A 536 15.18 66.68 19.82
CA ASN A 536 13.75 66.99 19.68
C ASN A 536 13.44 68.22 18.79
N ASN A 537 14.21 68.40 17.71
CA ASN A 537 14.08 69.50 16.75
C ASN A 537 13.68 68.98 15.35
N ALA A 538 13.68 69.85 14.32
CA ALA A 538 13.44 69.41 12.95
C ALA A 538 14.55 68.45 12.48
N THR A 539 14.17 67.31 11.91
CA THR A 539 15.09 66.23 11.55
C THR A 539 15.35 66.14 10.05
N ARG A 540 16.40 65.40 9.69
CA ARG A 540 16.70 64.99 8.32
C ARG A 540 17.03 63.49 8.32
N PRO A 541 16.62 62.74 7.29
CA PRO A 541 17.06 61.36 7.12
C PRO A 541 18.58 61.27 7.04
N GLN A 542 19.18 60.36 7.79
CA GLN A 542 20.62 60.09 7.77
C GLN A 542 20.88 58.70 7.16
N PRO A 543 21.68 58.58 6.10
CA PRO A 543 22.09 57.29 5.57
C PRO A 543 23.01 56.57 6.56
N MET A 544 22.77 55.28 6.75
CA MET A 544 23.51 54.39 7.65
C MET A 544 23.73 53.04 6.98
N THR A 545 24.75 52.33 7.47
CA THR A 545 25.05 50.96 7.06
C THR A 545 25.38 50.09 8.27
N TRP A 546 24.95 48.84 8.28
CA TRP A 546 25.41 47.82 9.22
C TRP A 546 26.02 46.66 8.44
N PRO A 547 27.19 46.13 8.84
CA PRO A 547 28.12 46.70 9.83
C PRO A 547 28.64 48.08 9.43
N GLY A 548 28.99 48.90 10.42
CA GLY A 548 29.59 50.21 10.20
C GLY A 548 31.06 50.10 9.77
N LYS A 549 31.62 51.18 9.22
CA LYS A 549 33.01 51.20 8.72
C LYS A 549 34.05 50.92 9.80
N ASP A 550 33.74 51.27 11.04
CA ASP A 550 34.67 51.15 12.17
C ASP A 550 34.66 49.73 12.77
N GLY A 551 33.66 48.90 12.46
CA GLY A 551 33.61 47.48 12.81
C GLY A 551 33.77 47.19 14.31
N THR A 552 33.35 48.14 15.15
CA THR A 552 33.42 48.07 16.62
C THR A 552 32.58 46.94 17.20
N GLY A 553 31.53 46.51 16.49
CA GLY A 553 30.57 45.51 16.97
C GLY A 553 29.75 45.99 18.18
N VAL A 554 29.65 47.31 18.37
CA VAL A 554 28.91 47.93 19.48
C VAL A 554 27.84 48.86 18.92
N ILE A 555 26.59 48.63 19.33
CA ILE A 555 25.49 49.57 19.12
C ILE A 555 25.09 50.13 20.48
N SER A 556 25.08 51.46 20.62
CA SER A 556 24.67 52.11 21.88
C SER A 556 23.64 53.20 21.66
N LEU A 557 22.72 53.30 22.61
CA LEU A 557 21.66 54.30 22.65
C LEU A 557 21.74 55.03 23.99
N ALA A 558 22.16 56.29 23.97
CA ALA A 558 22.34 57.12 25.15
C ALA A 558 21.28 58.23 25.21
N PHE A 559 20.54 58.30 26.30
CA PHE A 559 19.57 59.35 26.58
C PHE A 559 20.13 60.31 27.63
N GLN A 560 20.17 61.61 27.33
CA GLN A 560 20.50 62.68 28.27
C GLN A 560 19.20 63.29 28.81
N PRO A 561 18.87 63.10 30.09
CA PRO A 561 17.66 63.67 30.70
C PRO A 561 17.67 65.21 30.76
N VAL A 562 16.48 65.82 30.71
CA VAL A 562 16.29 67.28 30.80
C VAL A 562 16.64 67.87 32.17
N ASP A 563 16.58 67.04 33.22
CA ASP A 563 16.86 67.44 34.61
C ASP A 563 18.37 67.46 34.95
N GLY A 564 19.23 67.13 33.98
CA GLY A 564 20.68 67.10 34.15
C GLY A 564 21.21 65.85 34.84
N SER A 565 20.38 64.83 35.08
CA SER A 565 20.85 63.54 35.60
C SER A 565 21.79 62.82 34.61
N PRO A 566 22.58 61.83 35.05
CA PRO A 566 23.51 61.10 34.20
C PRO A 566 22.83 60.42 33.00
N GLU A 567 23.57 60.24 31.90
CA GLU A 567 23.06 59.55 30.73
C GLU A 567 22.60 58.13 31.05
N VAL A 568 21.46 57.74 30.49
CA VAL A 568 20.95 56.38 30.55
C VAL A 568 21.20 55.69 29.23
N MET A 569 21.93 54.58 29.28
CA MET A 569 22.40 53.87 28.09
C MET A 569 21.78 52.47 27.96
N LEU A 570 21.55 52.08 26.71
CA LEU A 570 21.31 50.70 26.28
C LEU A 570 22.42 50.32 25.30
N ASN A 571 23.11 49.21 25.55
CA ASN A 571 24.20 48.74 24.72
C ASN A 571 23.91 47.32 24.24
N GLU A 572 24.13 47.09 22.95
CA GLU A 572 24.16 45.76 22.34
C GLU A 572 25.55 45.55 21.73
N THR A 573 26.08 44.35 21.89
CA THR A 573 27.43 44.01 21.41
C THR A 573 27.43 42.70 20.64
N GLY A 574 28.42 42.52 19.78
CA GLY A 574 28.56 41.34 18.94
C GLY A 574 28.41 41.67 17.46
N SER A 575 28.69 40.68 16.62
CA SER A 575 28.62 40.83 15.17
C SER A 575 27.22 41.22 14.71
N TRP A 576 26.17 40.80 15.41
CA TRP A 576 24.76 41.04 15.05
C TRP A 576 24.03 42.00 16.00
N ALA A 577 24.78 42.87 16.68
CA ALA A 577 24.27 43.78 17.70
C ALA A 577 23.15 44.71 17.20
N TRP A 578 23.16 45.11 15.92
CA TRP A 578 22.09 45.94 15.35
C TRP A 578 20.76 45.20 15.29
N LEU A 579 20.75 43.93 14.85
CA LEU A 579 19.53 43.14 14.83
C LEU A 579 19.01 42.90 16.27
N ARG A 580 19.92 42.75 17.25
CA ARG A 580 19.54 42.64 18.67
C ARG A 580 18.87 43.92 19.16
N MET A 581 19.43 45.08 18.82
CA MET A 581 18.86 46.38 19.14
C MET A 581 17.46 46.55 18.54
N LEU A 582 17.28 46.19 17.27
CA LEU A 582 15.97 46.20 16.60
C LEU A 582 14.95 45.30 17.30
N ARG A 583 15.36 44.08 17.67
CA ARG A 583 14.49 43.12 18.39
C ARG A 583 14.14 43.59 19.80
N GLY A 584 15.08 44.25 20.50
CA GLY A 584 14.85 44.80 21.84
C GLY A 584 13.91 46.00 21.84
N GLY A 585 13.75 46.67 20.70
CA GLY A 585 12.81 47.77 20.49
C GLY A 585 11.42 47.33 20.01
N ARG A 586 10.58 48.31 19.65
CA ARG A 586 9.34 48.07 18.90
C ARG A 586 9.60 48.39 17.44
N PHE A 587 9.78 47.37 16.63
CA PHE A 587 10.03 47.48 15.19
C PHE A 587 8.84 46.94 14.41
N ASN A 588 8.10 47.81 13.73
CA ASN A 588 6.88 47.44 13.00
C ASN A 588 6.93 47.90 11.56
N ALA A 589 6.54 47.02 10.64
CA ALA A 589 6.31 47.35 9.24
C ALA A 589 5.19 48.39 9.08
N THR A 590 5.32 49.23 8.06
CA THR A 590 4.27 50.17 7.67
C THR A 590 3.48 49.63 6.46
N LYS A 591 2.65 50.47 5.83
CA LYS A 591 1.99 50.12 4.56
C LYS A 591 2.97 50.04 3.38
N LEU A 592 4.16 50.61 3.52
CA LEU A 592 5.23 50.53 2.53
C LEU A 592 6.22 49.43 2.96
N THR A 593 6.60 48.56 2.04
CA THR A 593 7.43 47.37 2.30
C THR A 593 8.88 47.70 2.63
N ASP A 594 9.34 48.91 2.30
CA ASP A 594 10.67 49.43 2.58
C ASP A 594 10.71 50.41 3.76
N VAL A 595 9.59 50.69 4.45
CA VAL A 595 9.52 51.66 5.55
C VAL A 595 9.00 51.02 6.84
N TYR A 596 9.72 51.30 7.93
CA TYR A 596 9.47 50.74 9.25
C TYR A 596 9.40 51.84 10.31
N SER A 597 8.50 51.66 11.26
CA SER A 597 8.48 52.43 12.50
C SER A 597 9.32 51.72 13.56
N LEU A 598 10.24 52.44 14.18
CA LEU A 598 11.18 51.91 15.16
C LEU A 598 11.16 52.75 16.44
N ARG A 599 10.72 52.17 17.55
CA ARG A 599 10.91 52.74 18.89
C ARG A 599 12.03 52.01 19.60
N LEU A 600 13.12 52.71 19.91
CA LEU A 600 14.18 52.21 20.77
C LEU A 600 14.09 52.89 22.14
N GLY A 601 14.36 52.15 23.21
CA GLY A 601 14.25 52.72 24.55
C GLY A 601 14.71 51.79 25.67
N THR A 602 14.96 52.38 26.83
CA THR A 602 15.32 51.67 28.06
C THR A 602 14.90 52.50 29.27
N LYS A 603 14.60 51.82 30.39
CA LYS A 603 14.24 52.45 31.68
C LYS A 603 13.17 53.57 31.58
N GLY A 604 12.18 53.38 30.71
CA GLY A 604 11.08 54.34 30.53
C GLY A 604 11.38 55.52 29.60
N MET A 605 12.60 55.65 29.07
CA MET A 605 12.96 56.61 28.02
C MET A 605 13.01 55.92 26.66
N TRP A 606 12.60 56.64 25.62
CA TRP A 606 12.50 56.15 24.26
C TRP A 606 12.71 57.26 23.23
N ALA A 607 13.12 56.85 22.04
CA ALA A 607 13.15 57.64 20.81
C ALA A 607 12.47 56.86 19.68
N ASP A 608 11.69 57.57 18.88
CA ASP A 608 11.04 57.04 17.69
C ASP A 608 11.83 57.43 16.45
N PHE A 609 11.98 56.46 15.56
CA PHE A 609 12.65 56.59 14.28
C PHE A 609 11.78 56.02 13.18
N GLU A 610 11.93 56.56 11.99
CA GLU A 610 11.53 55.93 10.74
C GLU A 610 12.79 55.36 10.08
N LEU A 611 12.77 54.06 9.83
CA LEU A 611 13.81 53.36 9.10
C LEU A 611 13.29 53.09 7.69
N LYS A 612 14.02 53.57 6.68
CA LYS A 612 13.75 53.26 5.28
C LYS A 612 14.87 52.41 4.71
N ALA A 613 14.54 51.19 4.31
CA ALA A 613 15.46 50.25 3.69
C ALA A 613 15.91 50.73 2.30
N ALA A 614 17.08 50.26 1.85
CA ALA A 614 17.58 50.57 0.51
C ALA A 614 16.81 49.86 -0.63
N SER A 615 16.02 48.83 -0.31
CA SER A 615 15.27 48.01 -1.27
C SER A 615 13.92 47.57 -0.68
N VAL A 616 12.96 47.28 -1.56
CA VAL A 616 11.67 46.67 -1.20
C VAL A 616 11.82 45.23 -0.72
N GLU A 617 12.86 44.55 -1.18
CA GLU A 617 13.37 43.29 -0.64
C GLU A 617 14.46 43.62 0.38
N ASN A 618 14.24 43.26 1.64
CA ASN A 618 15.14 43.64 2.71
C ASN A 618 15.03 42.70 3.93
N PRO A 619 16.11 42.58 4.72
CA PRO A 619 16.19 41.58 5.78
C PRO A 619 15.62 42.01 7.14
N TYR A 620 14.97 43.18 7.25
CA TYR A 620 14.67 43.79 8.54
C TYR A 620 13.54 43.11 9.32
N THR A 621 12.72 42.28 8.67
CA THR A 621 11.63 41.56 9.36
C THR A 621 12.12 40.44 10.28
N LEU A 622 13.41 40.03 10.19
CA LEU A 622 14.04 38.92 10.93
C LEU A 622 13.37 37.54 10.72
N GLU A 623 12.19 37.48 10.10
CA GLU A 623 11.43 36.26 9.83
C GLU A 623 12.17 35.31 8.89
N MET A 624 12.97 35.84 7.96
CA MET A 624 13.80 35.03 7.06
C MET A 624 14.77 34.09 7.80
N PHE A 625 15.35 34.53 8.92
CA PHE A 625 16.26 33.71 9.71
C PHE A 625 15.53 32.63 10.51
N LYS A 626 14.30 32.91 10.96
CA LYS A 626 13.46 31.93 11.68
C LYS A 626 12.94 30.82 10.76
N LYS A 627 12.68 31.15 9.50
CA LYS A 627 12.17 30.21 8.49
C LYS A 627 13.25 29.28 7.94
N PHE A 628 14.52 29.58 8.17
CA PHE A 628 15.61 28.75 7.72
C PHE A 628 16.09 27.79 8.81
N THR A 629 16.12 26.50 8.49
CA THR A 629 16.84 25.46 9.23
C THR A 629 17.59 24.61 8.24
N CYS A 630 18.80 24.13 8.60
CA CYS A 630 19.55 23.20 7.75
C CYS A 630 18.72 21.91 7.53
N PRO A 631 18.24 21.64 6.30
CA PRO A 631 17.38 20.48 6.06
C PRO A 631 18.15 19.17 6.32
N PRO A 632 17.56 18.19 7.04
CA PRO A 632 18.21 16.89 7.27
C PRO A 632 18.26 16.02 6.00
N GLN A 633 17.39 16.32 5.03
CA GLN A 633 17.33 15.71 3.71
C GLN A 633 16.60 16.63 2.72
N ILE A 634 16.86 16.38 1.44
CA ILE A 634 16.25 16.95 0.23
C ILE A 634 15.18 15.98 -0.27
#